data_AF-A0A7C7PQB7-F1
#
_entry.id   AF-A0A7C7PQB7-F1
#
_cell.length_a   1.000
_cell.length_b   1.000
_cell.length_c   1.000
_cell.angle_alpha   90.00
_cell.angle_beta   90.00
_cell.angle_gamma   90.00
#
_symmetry.space_group_name_H-M   'P 1'
#
loop_
_entity.id
_entity.type
_entity.pdbx_description
1 polymer ?
#
loop_
_entity_poly.entity_id
_entity_poly.type
_entity_poly.pdbx_seq_one_letter_code
_entity_poly.pdbx_strand_id
1 'polypeptide(L)'
;MGCMRGCGAYHLNPSIHTTALRSGKGCYKLMLRLCRIEHIDAAHYLPQHPKCGQVHGHTYRIEVIIANEDDRDMLMDLDELKERIWQVLKRYDHKLLNDVMDCVPTVE
;
A
#
# COMPACT_ATOMS: atom_id res chain seq x y z
N MET A 1 -22.50 -1.23 37.22
CA MET A 1 -21.75 0.01 37.47
C MET A 1 -20.27 -0.34 37.47
N GLY A 2 -19.47 0.24 36.57
CA GLY A 2 -18.02 0.04 36.44
C GLY A 2 -17.63 -1.22 35.65
N CYS A 3 -16.77 -1.20 34.63
CA CYS A 3 -15.89 -0.15 34.14
C CYS A 3 -15.59 -0.47 32.66
N MET A 4 -16.10 0.38 31.75
CA MET A 4 -15.66 0.40 30.36
C MET A 4 -14.19 0.85 30.36
N ARG A 5 -13.25 -0.04 30.05
CA ARG A 5 -11.87 0.33 29.79
C ARG A 5 -11.36 -0.30 28.49
N GLY A 6 -11.29 0.56 27.47
CA GLY A 6 -10.18 0.58 26.52
C GLY A 6 -10.31 -0.32 25.29
N CYS A 7 -11.09 0.10 24.30
CA CYS A 7 -10.72 -0.16 22.91
C CYS A 7 -9.44 0.64 22.61
N GLY A 8 -8.28 0.06 22.92
CA GLY A 8 -6.99 0.61 22.52
C GLY A 8 -6.64 0.09 21.14
N ALA A 9 -6.78 0.92 20.11
CA ALA A 9 -5.97 0.74 18.91
C ALA A 9 -4.53 1.03 19.33
N TYR A 10 -3.72 -0.01 19.49
CA TYR A 10 -2.30 0.17 19.79
C TYR A 10 -1.67 0.91 18.60
N HIS A 11 -1.25 2.16 18.82
CA HIS A 11 -0.40 2.88 17.87
C HIS A 11 1.00 2.28 17.94
N LEU A 12 1.20 1.21 17.19
CA LEU A 12 2.52 0.76 16.78
C LEU A 12 2.80 1.36 15.39
N ASN A 13 4.08 1.50 15.08
CA ASN A 13 4.67 2.04 13.84
C ASN A 13 3.73 1.91 12.61
N PRO A 14 3.56 2.96 11.75
CA PRO A 14 2.64 2.95 10.60
C PRO A 14 2.83 1.77 9.62
N SER A 15 3.94 1.04 9.74
CA SER A 15 4.23 -0.16 8.97
C SER A 15 3.46 -1.41 9.43
N ILE A 16 2.93 -1.45 10.67
CA ILE A 16 2.27 -2.63 11.25
C ILE A 16 1.01 -2.22 12.03
N HIS A 17 -0.16 -2.58 11.53
CA HIS A 17 -1.44 -2.36 12.21
C HIS A 17 -2.13 -3.70 12.55
N THR A 18 -2.48 -3.89 13.82
CA THR A 18 -3.29 -5.03 14.28
C THR A 18 -4.71 -4.57 14.61
N THR A 19 -5.73 -5.14 13.97
CA THR A 19 -7.14 -4.87 14.30
C THR A 19 -7.82 -6.17 14.73
N ALA A 20 -8.40 -6.20 15.92
CA ALA A 20 -9.16 -7.35 16.41
C ALA A 20 -10.59 -7.32 15.84
N LEU A 21 -11.00 -8.35 15.08
CA LEU A 21 -12.37 -8.51 14.62
C LEU A 21 -13.11 -9.52 15.51
N ARG A 22 -14.35 -9.18 15.90
CA ARG A 22 -15.15 -9.94 16.86
C ARG A 22 -15.97 -11.03 16.14
N SER A 23 -15.55 -12.29 16.23
CA SER A 23 -16.37 -13.42 15.79
C SER A 23 -17.30 -13.88 16.91
N GLY A 24 -18.55 -14.24 16.58
CA GLY A 24 -19.68 -14.51 17.49
C GLY A 24 -19.53 -15.68 18.48
N LYS A 25 -18.32 -16.18 18.72
CA LYS A 25 -17.98 -17.22 19.69
C LYS A 25 -16.69 -16.90 20.45
N GLY A 26 -16.61 -15.78 21.15
CA GLY A 26 -15.57 -15.52 22.17
C GLY A 26 -14.09 -15.51 21.74
N CYS A 27 -13.74 -15.89 20.51
CA CYS A 27 -12.41 -15.84 19.92
C CYS A 27 -12.29 -14.56 19.08
N TYR A 28 -11.31 -13.73 19.43
CA TYR A 28 -10.86 -12.62 18.61
C TYR A 28 -9.96 -13.19 17.50
N LYS A 29 -10.26 -12.89 16.24
CA LYS A 29 -9.34 -13.21 15.14
C LYS A 29 -8.42 -11.99 14.97
N LEU A 30 -7.12 -12.17 15.13
CA LEU A 30 -6.14 -11.09 14.99
C LEU A 30 -5.92 -10.84 13.50
N MET A 31 -6.30 -9.65 13.01
CA MET A 31 -5.93 -9.24 11.66
C MET A 31 -4.63 -8.43 11.75
N LEU A 32 -3.53 -8.98 11.23
CA LEU A 32 -2.30 -8.23 11.03
C LEU A 32 -2.31 -7.59 9.65
N ARG A 33 -1.76 -6.37 9.58
CA ARG A 33 -1.49 -5.64 8.33
C ARG A 33 -0.04 -5.17 8.32
N LEU A 34 0.63 -5.39 7.19
CA LEU A 34 1.97 -4.90 6.88
C LEU A 34 1.83 -3.86 5.76
N CYS A 35 2.29 -2.63 6.02
CA CYS A 35 2.27 -1.54 5.06
C CYS A 35 3.70 -1.15 4.70
N ARG A 36 3.97 -1.00 3.40
CA ARG A 36 5.24 -0.48 2.89
C ARG A 36 4.96 0.61 1.86
N ILE A 37 5.65 1.73 2.01
CA ILE A 37 5.53 2.89 1.12
C ILE A 37 6.80 2.97 0.28
N GLU A 38 6.64 3.02 -1.03
CA GLU A 38 7.72 3.20 -1.99
C GLU A 38 7.43 4.42 -2.88
N HIS A 39 8.45 4.95 -3.54
CA HIS A 39 8.32 6.07 -4.45
C HIS A 39 9.01 5.76 -5.77
N ILE A 40 8.41 6.21 -6.87
CA ILE A 40 9.02 6.21 -8.20
C ILE A 40 8.87 7.59 -8.83
N ASP A 41 9.81 7.96 -9.69
CA ASP A 41 9.74 9.20 -10.46
C ASP A 41 9.41 8.84 -11.91
N ALA A 42 8.32 9.37 -12.46
CA ALA A 42 7.94 9.09 -13.84
C ALA A 42 7.29 10.30 -14.51
N ALA A 43 7.36 10.33 -15.83
CA ALA A 43 6.70 11.32 -16.67
C ALA A 43 5.49 10.71 -17.38
N HIS A 44 4.49 11.53 -17.68
CA HIS A 44 3.33 11.12 -18.47
C HIS A 44 2.66 12.30 -19.18
N TYR A 45 1.73 11.98 -20.07
CA TYR A 45 0.76 12.91 -20.62
C TYR A 45 -0.58 12.21 -20.88
N LEU A 46 -1.66 12.99 -20.77
CA LEU A 46 -3.05 12.55 -21.00
C LEU A 46 -3.59 13.23 -22.25
N PRO A 47 -3.73 12.51 -23.39
CA PRO A 47 -4.26 13.09 -24.61
C PRO A 47 -5.57 13.83 -24.38
N GLN A 48 -5.73 15.02 -24.98
CA GLN A 48 -6.94 15.85 -24.90
C GLN A 48 -7.22 16.46 -23.51
N HIS A 49 -6.34 16.28 -22.52
CA HIS A 49 -6.49 16.93 -21.22
C HIS A 49 -5.89 18.35 -21.22
N PRO A 50 -6.58 19.38 -20.73
CA PRO A 50 -6.13 20.77 -20.84
C PRO A 50 -4.84 21.08 -20.05
N LYS A 51 -4.68 20.48 -18.86
CA LYS A 51 -3.49 20.66 -18.01
C LYS A 51 -2.45 19.55 -18.21
N CYS A 52 -2.87 18.30 -18.10
CA CYS A 52 -2.02 17.11 -18.22
C CYS A 52 -1.76 16.65 -19.66
N GLY A 53 -2.15 17.41 -20.69
CA GLY A 53 -1.96 17.03 -22.09
C GLY A 53 -0.55 17.22 -22.63
N GLN A 54 0.30 17.95 -21.89
CA GLN A 54 1.73 18.06 -22.17
C GLN A 54 2.49 17.08 -21.28
N VAL A 55 3.65 16.62 -21.75
CA VAL A 55 4.56 15.79 -20.96
C VAL A 55 4.96 16.54 -19.70
N HIS A 56 4.75 15.92 -18.55
CA HIS A 56 5.15 16.39 -17.24
C HIS A 56 5.43 15.20 -16.33
N GLY A 57 6.05 15.43 -15.17
CA GLY A 57 6.46 14.37 -14.27
C GLY A 57 5.96 14.55 -12.84
N HIS A 58 5.94 13.44 -12.12
CA HIS A 58 5.58 13.36 -10.70
C HIS A 58 6.48 12.36 -9.99
N THR A 59 6.62 12.55 -8.67
CA THR A 59 7.03 11.51 -7.75
C THR A 59 5.78 10.78 -7.28
N TYR A 60 5.56 9.57 -7.77
CA TYR A 60 4.43 8.73 -7.40
C TYR A 60 4.71 8.04 -6.07
N ARG A 61 3.82 8.23 -5.08
CA ARG A 61 3.84 7.51 -3.81
C ARG A 61 2.98 6.26 -3.93
N ILE A 62 3.58 5.10 -3.71
CA ILE A 62 2.92 3.80 -3.83
C ILE A 62 2.83 3.16 -2.45
N GLU A 63 1.61 2.87 -2.02
CA GLU A 63 1.34 2.18 -0.77
C GLU A 63 0.96 0.73 -1.03
N VAL A 64 1.76 -0.19 -0.51
CA VAL A 64 1.50 -1.63 -0.61
C VAL A 64 1.11 -2.15 0.76
N ILE A 65 -0.11 -2.65 0.86
CA ILE A 65 -0.67 -3.16 2.11
C ILE A 65 -0.99 -4.63 1.95
N ILE A 66 -0.37 -5.47 2.77
CA ILE A 66 -0.66 -6.89 2.87
C ILE A 66 -1.38 -7.13 4.19
N ALA A 67 -2.47 -7.89 4.17
CA ALA A 67 -3.23 -8.25 5.35
C ALA A 67 -3.43 -9.76 5.41
N ASN A 68 -3.52 -10.30 6.63
CA ASN A 68 -3.94 -11.66 6.85
C ASN A 68 -4.86 -11.74 8.06
N GLU A 69 -5.79 -12.69 8.00
CA GLU A 69 -6.67 -13.01 9.11
C GLU A 69 -6.12 -14.16 9.98
N ASP A 70 -5.09 -14.89 9.56
CA ASP A 70 -4.58 -16.01 10.36
C ASP A 70 -3.87 -15.55 11.63
N ASP A 71 -3.80 -16.46 12.60
CA ASP A 71 -3.11 -16.29 13.89
C ASP A 71 -1.57 -16.37 13.77
N ARG A 72 -1.00 -15.95 12.64
CA ARG A 72 0.45 -15.92 12.42
C ARG A 72 1.03 -14.63 13.01
N ASP A 73 2.12 -14.75 13.78
CA ASP A 73 2.80 -13.61 14.40
C ASP A 73 3.52 -12.69 13.40
N MET A 74 3.82 -13.18 12.19
CA MET A 74 4.48 -12.41 11.12
C MET A 74 3.87 -12.73 9.75
N LEU A 75 3.60 -11.67 8.98
CA LEU A 75 3.08 -11.76 7.61
C LEU A 75 4.16 -12.16 6.59
N MET A 76 5.24 -11.39 6.57
CA MET A 76 6.36 -11.50 5.62
C MET A 76 7.52 -10.66 6.17
N ASP A 77 8.75 -11.00 5.77
CA ASP A 77 9.91 -10.15 5.99
C ASP A 77 9.79 -8.82 5.20
N LEU A 78 10.22 -7.71 5.79
CA LEU A 78 10.11 -6.39 5.16
C LEU A 78 10.98 -6.29 3.91
N ASP A 79 12.20 -6.85 3.93
CA ASP A 79 13.12 -6.79 2.80
C ASP A 79 12.64 -7.70 1.66
N GLU A 80 12.08 -8.87 1.97
CA GLU A 80 11.41 -9.70 0.95
C GLU A 80 10.27 -8.92 0.28
N LEU A 81 9.43 -8.23 1.07
CA LEU A 81 8.36 -7.38 0.53
C LEU A 81 8.92 -6.28 -0.38
N LYS A 82 10.01 -5.64 0.04
CA LYS A 82 10.71 -4.63 -0.78
C LYS A 82 11.11 -5.18 -2.13
N GLU A 83 11.80 -6.31 -2.13
CA GLU A 83 12.36 -6.91 -3.34
C GLU A 83 11.25 -7.25 -4.33
N ARG A 84 10.16 -7.83 -3.85
CA ARG A 84 8.98 -8.14 -4.65
C ARG A 84 8.32 -6.89 -5.23
N ILE A 85 8.15 -5.84 -4.44
CA ILE A 85 7.60 -4.56 -4.93
C ILE A 85 8.50 -4.00 -6.03
N TRP A 86 9.82 -3.96 -5.82
CA TRP A 86 10.76 -3.40 -6.77
C TRP A 86 10.97 -4.26 -8.03
N GLN A 87 10.69 -5.55 -8.00
CA GLN A 87 10.62 -6.36 -9.22
C GLN A 87 9.55 -5.85 -10.19
N VAL A 88 8.48 -5.22 -9.69
CA VAL A 88 7.43 -4.60 -10.49
C VAL A 88 7.76 -3.13 -10.78
N LEU A 89 8.09 -2.34 -9.75
CA LEU A 89 8.24 -0.89 -9.87
C LEU A 89 9.38 -0.45 -10.80
N LYS A 90 10.44 -1.26 -10.96
CA LYS A 90 11.56 -0.97 -11.88
C LYS A 90 11.14 -0.74 -13.33
N ARG A 91 10.00 -1.31 -13.78
CA ARG A 91 9.48 -1.09 -15.12
C ARG A 91 8.99 0.34 -15.32
N TYR A 92 8.57 1.02 -14.25
CA TYR A 92 7.90 2.32 -14.29
C TYR A 92 8.79 3.47 -13.81
N ASP A 93 9.77 3.18 -12.95
CA ASP A 93 10.68 4.18 -12.42
C ASP A 93 11.60 4.78 -13.50
N HIS A 94 11.73 6.10 -13.47
CA HIS A 94 12.43 6.94 -14.45
C HIS A 94 11.98 6.72 -15.90
N LYS A 95 10.69 6.46 -16.13
CA LYS A 95 10.11 6.24 -17.47
C LYS A 95 9.10 7.30 -17.87
N LEU A 96 8.86 7.37 -19.19
CA LEU A 96 7.63 7.92 -19.74
C LEU A 96 6.56 6.81 -19.67
N LEU A 97 5.55 6.98 -18.82
CA LEU A 97 4.53 5.96 -18.57
C LEU A 97 3.78 5.55 -19.83
N ASN A 98 3.56 6.50 -20.76
CA ASN A 98 2.94 6.26 -22.06
C ASN A 98 3.69 5.22 -22.93
N ASP A 99 4.99 4.99 -22.70
CA ASP A 99 5.79 4.03 -23.47
C ASP A 99 5.78 2.61 -22.86
N VAL A 100 5.43 2.49 -21.57
CA VAL A 100 5.57 1.24 -20.81
C VAL A 100 4.23 0.65 -20.33
N MET A 101 3.17 1.45 -20.39
CA MET A 101 1.79 1.06 -20.06
C MET A 101 0.96 0.87 -21.33
N ASP A 102 0.11 -0.16 -21.34
CA ASP A 102 -0.82 -0.42 -22.44
C ASP A 102 -2.14 0.39 -22.32
N CYS A 103 -2.31 1.14 -21.23
CA CYS A 103 -3.46 1.98 -20.94
C CYS A 103 -3.08 3.47 -20.84
N VAL A 104 -4.08 4.34 -20.77
CA VAL A 104 -3.86 5.76 -20.50
C VAL A 104 -3.24 5.88 -19.10
N PRO A 105 -2.10 6.57 -18.92
CA PRO A 105 -1.36 6.57 -17.66
C PRO A 105 -1.97 7.55 -16.65
N THR A 106 -3.21 7.29 -16.24
CA THR A 106 -3.84 7.90 -15.06
C THR A 106 -3.32 7.23 -13.78
N VAL A 107 -3.83 7.63 -12.61
CA VAL A 107 -3.38 7.05 -11.32
C VAL A 107 -4.13 5.74 -11.02
N GLU A 108 -5.37 5.63 -11.48
CA GLU A 108 -6.29 4.49 -11.36
C GLU A 108 -5.85 3.26 -12.16
#